data_AF-A0A5D3BQC9-F1
#
_entry.id   AF-A0A5D3BQC9-F1
#
_cell.length_a   1.000
_cell.length_b   1.000
_cell.length_c   1.000
_cell.angle_alpha   90.00
_cell.angle_beta   90.00
_cell.angle_gamma   90.00
#
_symmetry.space_group_name_H-M   'P 1'
#
loop_
_entity.id
_entity.type
_entity.pdbx_description
1 polymer ?
#
loop_
_entity_poly.entity_id
_entity_poly.type
_entity_poly.pdbx_seq_one_letter_code
_entity_poly.pdbx_strand_id
1 'polypeptide(L)'
;MCSSTIPSSFYEEKRKLRDLGLRYETIHACKYDCVLYWKEFADLQHCPTCGEARYKEGSADMRWHRDKHVKTDDVLRHPADAEGWKHFDSEFPDFASDP
;
A
#
# COMPACT_ATOMS: atom_id res chain seq x y z
N MET A 1 -25.10 21.26 -2.69
CA MET A 1 -24.74 19.85 -2.90
C MET A 1 -23.27 19.82 -3.29
N CYS A 2 -22.39 19.32 -2.42
CA CYS A 2 -20.98 19.20 -2.76
C CYS A 2 -20.86 18.13 -3.85
N SER A 3 -20.48 18.54 -5.06
CA SER A 3 -20.17 17.62 -6.16
C SER A 3 -18.89 16.89 -5.77
N SER A 4 -19.02 15.65 -5.30
CA SER A 4 -17.89 14.78 -5.00
C SER A 4 -17.28 14.29 -6.32
N THR A 5 -16.55 15.16 -7.01
CA THR A 5 -15.79 14.77 -8.20
C THR A 5 -14.61 13.91 -7.74
N ILE A 6 -14.78 12.59 -7.84
CA ILE A 6 -13.73 11.61 -7.61
C ILE A 6 -12.57 11.95 -8.57
N PRO A 7 -11.34 12.13 -8.06
CA PRO A 7 -10.19 12.42 -8.90
C PRO A 7 -9.99 11.30 -9.93
N SER A 8 -9.75 11.68 -11.18
CA SER A 8 -9.60 10.73 -12.30
C SER A 8 -8.24 10.03 -12.35
N SER A 9 -7.33 10.34 -11.42
CA SER A 9 -6.03 9.69 -11.30
C SER A 9 -5.50 9.83 -9.88
N PHE A 10 -4.63 8.90 -9.51
CA PHE A 10 -3.90 8.95 -8.25
C PHE A 10 -3.07 10.24 -8.10
N TYR A 11 -2.52 10.78 -9.19
CA TYR A 11 -1.79 12.05 -9.16
C TYR A 11 -2.69 13.24 -8.75
N GLU A 12 -3.87 13.34 -9.35
CA GLU A 12 -4.84 14.40 -9.04
C GLU A 12 -5.37 14.28 -7.62
N GLU A 13 -5.60 13.05 -7.15
CA GLU A 13 -5.95 12.81 -5.75
C GLU A 13 -4.81 13.25 -4.80
N LYS A 14 -3.58 12.81 -5.05
CA LYS A 14 -2.40 13.20 -4.26
C LYS A 14 -2.17 14.71 -4.25
N ARG A 15 -2.41 15.37 -5.38
CA ARG A 15 -2.31 16.82 -5.50
C ARG A 15 -3.35 17.50 -4.63
N LYS A 16 -4.61 17.06 -4.70
CA LYS A 16 -5.69 17.57 -3.83
C LYS A 16 -5.40 17.32 -2.35
N LEU A 17 -4.90 16.14 -1.97
CA LEU A 17 -4.52 15.84 -0.58
C LEU A 17 -3.40 16.77 -0.09
N ARG A 18 -2.40 17.06 -0.92
CA ARG A 18 -1.37 18.05 -0.61
C ARG A 18 -1.93 19.47 -0.46
N ASP A 19 -2.81 19.89 -1.36
CA ASP A 19 -3.44 21.23 -1.34
C ASP A 19 -4.30 21.42 -0.07
N LEU A 20 -4.91 20.34 0.45
CA LEU A 20 -5.66 20.33 1.71
C LEU A 20 -4.76 20.21 2.96
N GLY A 21 -3.44 20.14 2.80
CA GLY A 21 -2.50 19.94 3.91
C GLY A 21 -2.44 18.52 4.46
N LEU A 22 -3.16 17.57 3.84
CA LEU A 22 -3.21 16.14 4.18
C LEU A 22 -2.08 15.38 3.46
N ARG A 23 -0.84 15.84 3.62
CA ARG A 23 0.32 15.12 3.06
C ARG A 23 0.41 13.74 3.69
N TYR A 24 0.55 12.70 2.87
CA TYR A 24 0.79 11.35 3.34
C TYR A 24 2.30 11.07 3.32
N GLU A 25 2.80 10.41 4.35
CA GLU A 25 4.18 9.92 4.41
C GLU A 25 4.16 8.41 4.17
N THR A 26 4.99 7.94 3.24
CA THR A 26 5.06 6.51 2.89
C THR A 26 5.98 5.80 3.88
N ILE A 27 5.45 4.78 4.56
CA ILE A 27 6.21 3.92 5.48
C ILE A 27 6.55 2.63 4.74
N HIS A 28 7.80 2.17 4.85
CA HIS A 28 8.21 0.88 4.29
C HIS A 28 7.61 -0.27 5.09
N ALA A 29 7.15 -1.32 4.41
CA ALA A 29 6.68 -2.56 5.00
C ALA A 29 7.62 -3.73 4.65
N CYS A 30 7.68 -4.74 5.52
CA CYS A 30 8.33 -6.00 5.18
C CYS A 30 7.58 -6.67 4.02
N LYS A 31 8.32 -7.36 3.15
CA LYS A 31 7.81 -8.16 2.02
C LYS A 31 6.68 -9.12 2.38
N TYR A 32 6.69 -9.68 3.60
CA TYR A 32 5.65 -10.58 4.10
C TYR A 32 4.75 -9.93 5.16
N ASP A 33 4.69 -8.59 5.15
CA ASP A 33 3.84 -7.76 6.03
C ASP A 33 4.00 -8.05 7.53
N CYS A 34 5.18 -8.53 7.93
CA CYS A 34 5.45 -8.89 9.31
C CYS A 34 5.67 -7.66 10.21
N VAL A 35 6.16 -6.55 9.64
CA VAL A 35 6.49 -5.33 10.36
C VAL A 35 6.39 -4.11 9.43
N LEU A 36 5.97 -2.97 9.99
CA LEU A 36 6.16 -1.65 9.40
C LEU A 36 7.45 -1.04 9.96
N TYR A 37 8.33 -0.56 9.09
CA TYR A 37 9.59 0.08 9.48
C TYR A 37 9.35 1.51 9.99
N TRP A 38 8.72 1.60 11.17
CA TRP A 38 8.34 2.83 11.84
C TRP A 38 8.72 2.80 13.33
N LYS A 39 9.00 3.97 13.91
CA LYS A 39 9.45 4.16 15.30
C LYS A 39 10.65 3.26 15.65
N GLU A 40 10.45 2.28 16.54
CA GLU A 40 11.49 1.37 17.01
C GLU A 40 12.05 0.44 15.92
N PHE A 41 11.31 0.26 14.83
CA PHE A 41 11.74 -0.51 13.67
C PHE A 41 12.25 0.37 12.53
N ALA A 42 12.34 1.69 12.71
CA ALA A 42 12.66 2.65 11.65
C ALA A 42 14.06 2.47 11.05
N ASP A 43 15.02 1.92 11.81
CA ASP A 43 16.42 1.76 11.38
C ASP A 43 16.77 0.31 11.02
N LEU A 44 15.82 -0.62 11.15
CA LEU A 44 16.08 -2.02 10.83
C LEU A 44 16.32 -2.21 9.34
N GLN A 45 17.34 -3.00 9.03
CA GLN A 45 17.68 -3.42 7.66
C GLN A 45 17.08 -4.79 7.31
N HIS A 46 16.70 -5.57 8.32
CA HIS A 46 16.08 -6.88 8.16
C HIS A 46 14.85 -6.98 9.07
N CYS A 47 13.85 -7.72 8.62
CA CYS A 47 12.64 -7.94 9.38
C CYS A 47 12.94 -8.83 10.60
N PRO A 48 12.56 -8.43 11.83
CA PRO A 48 12.83 -9.21 13.03
C PRO A 48 12.02 -10.52 13.09
N THR A 49 10.92 -10.60 12.33
CA THR A 49 10.03 -11.77 12.33
C THR A 49 10.44 -12.81 11.30
N CYS A 50 10.76 -12.40 10.07
CA CYS A 50 11.00 -13.33 8.96
C CYS A 50 12.43 -13.27 8.40
N GLY A 51 13.28 -12.35 8.89
CA GLY A 51 14.68 -12.21 8.47
C GLY A 51 14.90 -11.58 7.08
N GLU A 52 13.84 -11.28 6.32
CA GLU A 52 13.95 -10.69 4.99
C GLU A 52 14.52 -9.27 5.05
N ALA A 53 15.34 -8.89 4.07
CA ALA A 53 15.85 -7.53 3.92
C ALA A 53 14.72 -6.50 3.72
N ARG A 54 14.90 -5.31 4.29
CA ARG A 54 14.00 -4.15 4.13
C ARG A 54 14.01 -3.61 2.71
N TYR A 55 15.22 -3.44 2.17
CA TYR A 55 15.42 -2.95 0.82
C TYR A 55 15.68 -4.13 -0.10
N LYS A 56 15.06 -4.10 -1.27
CA LYS A 56 15.27 -5.11 -2.30
C LYS A 56 16.51 -4.76 -3.12
N GLU A 57 17.38 -5.73 -3.36
CA GLU A 57 18.51 -5.58 -4.28
C GLU A 57 18.06 -5.93 -5.71
N GLY A 58 17.90 -4.90 -6.56
CA GLY A 58 17.70 -5.07 -8.01
C GLY A 58 16.31 -4.70 -8.56
N SER A 59 16.28 -4.27 -9.82
CA SER A 59 15.08 -3.77 -10.54
C SER A 59 14.07 -4.84 -10.95
N ALA A 60 14.43 -6.13 -10.84
CA ALA A 60 13.60 -7.24 -11.31
C ALA A 60 12.37 -7.53 -10.42
N ASP A 61 12.34 -7.02 -9.17
CA ASP A 61 11.36 -7.45 -8.15
C ASP A 61 10.30 -6.38 -7.82
N MET A 62 10.15 -5.38 -8.69
CA MET A 62 9.13 -4.30 -8.63
C MET A 62 7.69 -4.82 -8.84
N ARG A 63 7.52 -6.09 -9.22
CA ARG A 63 6.21 -6.69 -9.55
C ARG A 63 5.54 -7.42 -8.37
N TRP A 64 6.03 -7.19 -7.15
CA TRP A 64 5.60 -7.93 -5.96
C TRP A 64 4.11 -7.80 -5.61
N HIS A 65 3.55 -6.60 -5.80
CA HIS A 65 2.12 -6.35 -5.57
C HIS A 65 1.21 -7.23 -6.43
N ARG A 66 1.68 -7.67 -7.61
CA ARG A 66 0.89 -8.48 -8.55
C ARG A 66 1.19 -9.96 -8.46
N ASP A 67 2.46 -10.33 -8.28
CA ASP A 67 2.90 -11.71 -8.54
C ASP A 67 3.07 -12.57 -7.28
N LYS A 68 3.21 -11.97 -6.08
CA LYS A 68 3.50 -12.73 -4.84
C LYS A 68 2.67 -12.34 -3.63
N HIS A 69 1.52 -11.71 -3.85
CA HIS A 69 0.54 -11.46 -2.79
C HIS A 69 0.08 -12.80 -2.20
N VAL A 70 0.52 -13.10 -0.98
CA VAL A 70 0.11 -14.32 -0.27
C VAL A 70 -1.26 -14.05 0.34
N LYS A 71 -2.31 -14.48 -0.36
CA LYS A 71 -3.64 -14.57 0.24
C LYS A 71 -3.60 -15.69 1.28
N THR A 72 -3.49 -15.32 2.55
CA THR A 72 -3.77 -16.25 3.66
C THR A 72 -5.24 -16.11 4.02
N ASP A 73 -6.01 -17.18 3.84
CA ASP A 73 -7.42 -17.21 4.24
C ASP A 73 -7.53 -16.88 5.75
N ASP A 74 -8.53 -16.08 6.10
CA ASP A 74 -8.86 -15.64 7.48
C ASP A 74 -7.83 -14.77 8.24
N VAL A 75 -6.74 -14.32 7.61
CA VAL A 75 -5.80 -13.37 8.22
C VAL A 75 -5.72 -12.09 7.38
N LEU A 76 -6.20 -10.98 7.93
CA LEU A 76 -6.07 -9.64 7.34
C LEU A 76 -4.62 -9.16 7.42
N ARG A 77 -3.82 -9.51 6.43
CA ARG A 77 -2.39 -9.18 6.34
C ARG A 77 -2.16 -7.76 5.82
N HIS A 78 -2.99 -7.33 4.87
CA HIS A 78 -2.88 -6.01 4.26
C HIS A 78 -4.18 -5.21 4.44
N PRO A 79 -4.12 -3.88 4.65
CA PRO A 79 -5.32 -3.03 4.67
C PRO A 79 -6.19 -3.21 3.41
N ALA A 80 -5.57 -3.47 2.25
CA ALA A 80 -6.28 -3.75 1.00
C ALA A 80 -7.09 -5.07 1.01
N ASP A 81 -6.78 -6.01 1.92
CA ASP A 81 -7.56 -7.25 2.07
C ASP A 81 -8.88 -7.02 2.85
N ALA A 82 -9.08 -5.82 3.41
CA ALA A 82 -10.29 -5.54 4.18
C ALA A 82 -11.49 -5.49 3.25
N GLU A 83 -12.62 -6.04 3.71
CA GLU A 83 -13.82 -6.16 2.88
C GLU A 83 -14.32 -4.81 2.33
N GLY A 84 -14.09 -3.73 3.09
CA GLY A 84 -14.39 -2.36 2.63
C GLY A 84 -13.54 -1.92 1.44
N TRP A 85 -12.26 -2.30 1.38
CA TRP A 85 -11.39 -1.98 0.24
C TRP A 85 -11.72 -2.86 -0.97
N LYS A 86 -12.07 -4.14 -0.78
CA LYS A 86 -12.54 -4.99 -1.89
C LYS A 86 -13.82 -4.45 -2.52
N HIS A 87 -14.76 -3.99 -1.70
CA HIS A 87 -15.99 -3.38 -2.17
C HIS A 87 -15.70 -2.09 -2.95
N PHE A 88 -14.83 -1.22 -2.43
CA PHE A 88 -14.40 0.00 -3.11
C PHE A 88 -13.71 -0.29 -4.46
N ASP A 89 -12.74 -1.20 -4.49
CA ASP A 89 -12.03 -1.58 -5.72
C ASP A 89 -12.99 -2.21 -6.76
N SER A 90 -14.02 -2.94 -6.31
CA SER A 90 -15.08 -3.47 -7.18
C SER A 90 -16.00 -2.38 -7.73
N GLU A 91 -16.26 -1.31 -6.98
CA GLU A 91 -17.08 -0.19 -7.43
C GLU A 91 -16.30 0.77 -8.36
N PHE A 92 -14.97 0.83 -8.20
CA PHE A 92 -14.09 1.74 -8.96
C PHE A 92 -12.96 0.98 -9.68
N PRO A 93 -13.27 0.20 -10.74
CA PRO A 93 -12.29 -0.66 -11.42
C PRO A 93 -11.15 0.11 -12.11
N ASP A 94 -11.41 1.36 -12.54
CA ASP A 94 -10.37 2.24 -13.08
C ASP A 94 -9.35 2.63 -12.02
N PHE A 95 -9.80 2.82 -10.76
CA PHE A 95 -8.92 3.09 -9.63
C PHE A 95 -8.13 1.85 -9.22
N ALA A 96 -8.78 0.68 -9.22
CA ALA A 96 -8.13 -0.60 -8.92
C ALA A 96 -7.04 -1.00 -9.94
N SER A 97 -7.06 -0.40 -11.14
CA SER A 97 -6.12 -0.69 -12.24
C SER A 97 -4.95 0.30 -12.35
N ASP A 98 -4.93 1.38 -11.56
CA ASP A 98 -3.85 2.40 -11.59
C ASP A 98 -2.57 1.83 -10.91
N PRO A 99 -1.39 1.86 -11.56
CA PRO A 99 -0.15 1.25 -11.06
C PRO A 99 0.52 1.91 -9.85
#